data_AF-A0AAX0LC89-F1
#
_entry.id   AF-A0AAX0LC89-F1
#
_cell.length_a   1.000
_cell.length_b   1.000
_cell.length_c   1.000
_cell.angle_alpha   90.00
_cell.angle_beta   90.00
_cell.angle_gamma   90.00
#
_symmetry.space_group_name_H-M   'P 1'
#
loop_
_entity.id
_entity.type
_entity.pdbx_description
1 polymer ?
#
loop_
_entity_poly.entity_id
_entity_poly.type
_entity_poly.pdbx_seq_one_letter_code
_entity_poly.pdbx_strand_id
1 'polypeptide(L)'
;MEQPAIASMKYSRAVVYKIDQKKMTIQQVWEYGKDRGSDFYSSITSLTEYHKDKDSLVVYSATAGMQFDMVKGVPVGASAPELLEFKWGSTTPSLWMKFEGTGIGYQAMPLSLEKAFDHK
;
A
#
# COMPACT_ATOMS: atom_id res chain seq x y z
N MET A 1 -16.05 -10.99 -14.16
CA MET A 1 -14.60 -10.86 -14.38
C MET A 1 -13.95 -12.17 -14.02
N GLU A 2 -13.01 -12.65 -14.85
CA GLU A 2 -12.26 -13.88 -14.59
C GLU A 2 -11.08 -13.62 -13.65
N GLN A 3 -10.74 -14.60 -12.82
CA GLN A 3 -9.50 -14.57 -12.04
C GLN A 3 -8.30 -14.79 -12.99
N PRO A 4 -7.12 -14.23 -12.68
CA PRO A 4 -5.93 -14.53 -13.45
C PRO A 4 -5.57 -16.02 -13.35
N ALA A 5 -4.91 -16.54 -14.38
CA ALA A 5 -4.60 -17.96 -14.51
C ALA A 5 -3.78 -18.54 -13.34
N ILE A 6 -2.87 -17.75 -12.78
CA ILE A 6 -2.06 -18.12 -11.60
C ILE A 6 -2.02 -16.98 -10.59
N ALA A 7 -1.90 -17.31 -9.30
CA ALA A 7 -1.95 -16.35 -8.20
C ALA A 7 -0.84 -15.27 -8.29
N SER A 8 0.34 -15.64 -8.80
CA SER A 8 1.50 -14.74 -8.94
C SER A 8 1.31 -13.63 -9.97
N MET A 9 0.26 -13.66 -10.79
CA MET A 9 -0.09 -12.57 -11.71
C MET A 9 -0.81 -11.40 -11.00
N LYS A 10 -1.17 -11.56 -9.72
CA LYS A 10 -1.79 -10.50 -8.93
C LYS A 10 -0.74 -9.52 -8.42
N TYR A 11 -1.11 -8.25 -8.36
CA TYR A 11 -0.28 -7.17 -7.84
C TYR A 11 -1.18 -6.12 -7.19
N SER A 12 -0.62 -5.35 -6.26
CA SER A 12 -1.28 -4.21 -5.62
C SER A 12 -0.67 -2.92 -6.11
N ARG A 13 -1.46 -1.84 -6.10
CA ARG A 13 -0.97 -0.50 -6.42
C ARG A 13 -1.43 0.51 -5.40
N ALA A 14 -0.53 1.41 -5.03
CA ALA A 14 -0.89 2.72 -4.52
C ALA A 14 -1.05 3.63 -5.74
N VAL A 15 -2.18 4.34 -5.85
CA VAL A 15 -2.51 5.14 -7.03
C VAL A 15 -3.13 6.46 -6.62
N VAL A 16 -2.70 7.55 -7.27
CA VAL A 16 -3.32 8.87 -7.10
C VAL A 16 -3.96 9.30 -8.41
N TYR A 17 -5.19 9.76 -8.32
CA TYR A 17 -5.94 10.30 -9.45
C TYR A 17 -6.23 11.79 -9.25
N LYS A 18 -6.17 12.53 -10.35
CA LYS A 18 -6.75 13.86 -10.48
C LYS A 18 -8.10 13.74 -11.17
N ILE A 19 -9.15 14.24 -10.54
CA ILE A 19 -10.52 14.19 -11.07
C ILE A 19 -10.97 15.60 -11.38
N ASP A 20 -11.33 15.87 -12.64
CA ASP A 20 -12.06 17.08 -13.03
C ASP A 20 -13.54 16.73 -13.17
N GLN A 21 -14.30 17.07 -12.14
CA GLN A 21 -15.74 16.77 -12.07
C GLN A 21 -16.56 17.58 -13.07
N LYS A 22 -16.11 18.78 -13.47
CA LYS A 22 -16.85 19.61 -14.46
C LYS A 22 -16.72 19.03 -15.86
N LYS A 23 -15.51 18.56 -16.20
CA LYS A 23 -15.23 17.92 -17.49
C LYS A 23 -15.56 16.43 -17.51
N MET A 24 -15.91 15.85 -16.37
CA MET A 24 -16.13 14.41 -16.21
C MET A 24 -14.92 13.58 -16.66
N THR A 25 -13.71 14.01 -16.27
CA THR A 25 -12.46 13.33 -16.63
C THR A 25 -11.67 12.90 -15.39
N ILE A 26 -10.92 11.81 -15.56
CA ILE A 26 -10.00 11.27 -14.56
C ILE A 26 -8.62 11.09 -15.19
N GLN A 27 -7.57 11.47 -14.46
CA GLN A 27 -6.19 11.28 -14.86
C GLN A 27 -5.44 10.60 -13.72
N GLN A 28 -4.84 9.44 -13.99
CA GLN A 28 -3.85 8.86 -13.08
C GLN A 28 -2.61 9.75 -13.09
N VAL A 29 -2.19 10.26 -11.93
CA VAL A 29 -1.05 11.19 -11.83
C VAL A 29 0.16 10.58 -11.13
N TRP A 30 -0.02 9.46 -10.42
CA TRP A 30 1.05 8.73 -9.76
C TRP A 30 0.63 7.28 -9.49
N GLU A 31 1.58 6.34 -9.56
CA GLU A 31 1.39 4.96 -9.13
C GLU A 31 2.68 4.33 -8.58
N TYR A 32 2.53 3.34 -7.70
CA TYR A 32 3.61 2.48 -7.22
C TYR A 32 3.09 1.06 -6.93
N GLY A 33 3.96 0.05 -7.07
CA GLY A 33 3.70 -1.32 -6.63
C GLY A 33 3.44 -2.33 -7.75
N LYS A 34 3.05 -1.88 -8.95
CA LYS A 34 2.79 -2.75 -10.11
C LYS A 34 3.99 -3.64 -10.47
N ASP A 35 5.16 -3.02 -10.61
CA ASP A 35 6.40 -3.72 -11.02
C ASP A 35 7.00 -4.59 -9.91
N ARG A 36 6.45 -4.51 -8.68
CA ARG A 36 6.83 -5.40 -7.58
C ARG A 36 6.05 -6.70 -7.55
N GLY A 37 5.05 -6.86 -8.42
CA GLY A 37 4.34 -8.10 -8.64
C GLY A 37 3.73 -8.70 -7.37
N SER A 38 3.77 -10.02 -7.28
CA SER A 38 3.18 -10.80 -6.18
C SER A 38 3.86 -10.59 -4.83
N ASP A 39 5.11 -10.11 -4.80
CA ASP A 39 5.86 -9.94 -3.54
C ASP A 39 5.30 -8.78 -2.72
N PHE A 40 4.84 -7.72 -3.41
CA PHE A 40 4.20 -6.57 -2.79
C PHE A 40 2.67 -6.65 -2.77
N TYR A 41 2.11 -7.73 -3.33
CA TYR A 41 0.66 -7.94 -3.38
C TYR A 41 0.09 -8.12 -1.97
N SER A 42 -0.87 -7.26 -1.64
CA SER A 42 -1.73 -7.41 -0.48
C SER A 42 -3.14 -7.67 -0.96
N SER A 43 -3.68 -8.85 -0.64
CA SER A 43 -5.02 -9.25 -1.07
C SER A 43 -6.13 -8.54 -0.30
N ILE A 44 -5.82 -8.08 0.92
CA ILE A 44 -6.74 -7.45 1.85
C ILE A 44 -6.04 -6.32 2.62
N THR A 45 -6.87 -5.50 3.27
CA THR A 45 -6.48 -4.39 4.18
C THR A 45 -5.59 -3.35 3.46
N SER A 46 -4.50 -2.86 4.07
CA SER A 46 -3.58 -1.86 3.50
C SER A 46 -4.08 -0.39 3.56
N LEU A 47 -3.16 0.55 3.31
CA LEU A 47 -3.44 1.99 3.32
C LEU A 47 -2.57 2.72 2.29
N THR A 48 -3.09 3.81 1.72
CA THR A 48 -2.28 4.85 1.07
C THR A 48 -2.83 6.22 1.46
N GLU A 49 -1.97 7.11 1.94
CA GLU A 49 -2.36 8.44 2.44
C GLU A 49 -1.33 9.50 2.02
N TYR A 50 -1.81 10.71 1.71
CA TYR A 50 -0.97 11.87 1.45
C TYR A 50 -0.76 12.68 2.73
N HIS A 51 0.49 12.99 3.05
CA HIS A 51 0.90 13.75 4.24
C HIS A 51 1.46 15.11 3.84
N LYS A 52 0.67 16.16 4.12
CA LYS A 52 0.96 17.55 3.72
C LYS A 52 2.21 18.14 4.38
N ASP A 53 2.56 17.71 5.59
CA ASP A 53 3.71 18.23 6.35
C ASP A 53 5.05 17.96 5.66
N LYS A 54 5.15 16.86 4.89
CA LYS A 54 6.37 16.47 4.17
C LYS A 54 6.22 16.43 2.65
N ASP A 55 5.05 16.83 2.14
CA ASP A 55 4.66 16.65 0.73
C ASP A 55 4.95 15.21 0.27
N SER A 56 4.40 14.24 1.02
CA SER A 56 4.73 12.82 0.88
C SER A 56 3.50 11.92 0.75
N LEU A 57 3.72 10.74 0.20
CA LEU A 57 2.75 9.64 0.14
C LEU A 57 3.24 8.51 1.04
N VAL A 58 2.43 8.12 2.01
CA VAL A 58 2.63 6.92 2.81
C VAL A 58 1.84 5.77 2.18
N VAL A 59 2.50 4.63 2.04
CA VAL A 59 1.91 3.39 1.54
C VAL A 59 2.20 2.28 2.53
N TYR A 60 1.16 1.60 3.00
CA TYR A 60 1.28 0.42 3.84
C TYR A 60 0.67 -0.78 3.12
N SER A 61 1.50 -1.76 2.76
CA SER A 61 1.07 -3.05 2.20
C SER A 61 0.99 -4.08 3.32
N ALA A 62 -0.23 -4.38 3.77
CA ALA A 62 -0.50 -5.03 5.05
C ALA A 62 -0.38 -6.57 5.02
N THR A 63 -0.46 -7.17 3.85
CA THR A 63 -0.36 -8.62 3.62
C THR A 63 0.68 -8.97 2.56
N ALA A 64 1.63 -8.07 2.28
CA ALA A 64 2.76 -8.35 1.39
C ALA A 64 3.49 -9.64 1.80
N GLY A 65 3.92 -10.43 0.82
CA GLY A 65 4.54 -11.73 1.04
C GLY A 65 3.58 -12.87 1.46
N MET A 66 2.33 -12.58 1.80
CA MET A 66 1.33 -13.62 2.07
C MET A 66 0.75 -14.16 0.76
N GLN A 67 0.70 -15.48 0.64
CA GLN A 67 -0.01 -16.17 -0.44
C GLN A 67 -1.28 -16.82 0.13
N PHE A 68 -2.25 -17.11 -0.74
CA PHE A 68 -3.44 -17.87 -0.37
C PHE A 68 -3.48 -19.17 -1.14
N ASP A 69 -3.57 -20.29 -0.42
CA ASP A 69 -3.89 -21.58 -1.01
C ASP A 69 -5.40 -21.59 -1.26
N MET A 70 -5.78 -21.31 -2.50
CA MET A 70 -7.18 -21.22 -2.90
C MET A 70 -7.90 -22.58 -2.87
N VAL A 71 -7.17 -23.70 -2.89
CA VAL A 71 -7.74 -25.05 -2.80
C VAL A 71 -8.11 -25.36 -1.35
N LYS A 72 -7.26 -24.96 -0.41
CA LYS A 72 -7.47 -25.20 1.02
C LYS A 72 -8.19 -24.06 1.74
N GLY A 73 -8.31 -22.90 1.11
CA GLY A 73 -8.90 -21.70 1.72
C GLY A 73 -8.09 -21.13 2.88
N VAL A 74 -6.77 -21.40 2.92
CA VAL A 74 -5.90 -20.97 4.03
C VAL A 74 -4.78 -20.05 3.53
N PRO A 75 -4.37 -19.06 4.33
CA PRO A 75 -3.16 -18.30 4.07
C PRO A 75 -1.93 -19.22 4.18
N VAL A 76 -0.98 -19.03 3.28
CA VAL A 76 0.31 -19.73 3.22
C VAL A 76 1.44 -18.71 3.10
N GLY A 77 2.54 -18.98 3.79
CA GLY A 77 3.64 -18.02 3.97
C GLY A 77 3.41 -17.07 5.14
N ALA A 78 4.48 -16.43 5.58
CA ALA A 78 4.41 -15.37 6.59
C ALA A 78 4.16 -14.03 5.87
N SER A 79 3.14 -13.30 6.30
CA SER A 79 3.03 -11.89 5.89
C SER A 79 4.24 -11.14 6.40
N ALA A 80 4.79 -10.32 5.53
CA ALA A 80 5.82 -9.34 5.87
C ALA A 80 5.33 -7.98 5.41
N PRO A 81 4.45 -7.32 6.22
CA PRO A 81 3.93 -6.02 5.86
C PRO A 81 5.05 -5.03 5.54
N GLU A 82 4.80 -4.09 4.64
CA GLU A 82 5.77 -3.07 4.26
C GLU A 82 5.17 -1.67 4.42
N LEU A 83 5.86 -0.78 5.14
CA LEU A 83 5.55 0.65 5.23
C LEU A 83 6.58 1.44 4.41
N LEU A 84 6.09 2.24 3.48
CA LEU A 84 6.89 3.06 2.59
C LEU A 84 6.43 4.51 2.66
N GLU A 85 7.37 5.43 2.52
CA GLU A 85 7.07 6.86 2.35
C GLU A 85 7.82 7.37 1.12
N PHE A 86 7.11 8.10 0.26
CA PHE A 86 7.62 8.68 -0.98
C PHE A 86 7.46 10.19 -0.92
N LYS A 87 8.47 10.95 -1.37
CA LYS A 87 8.22 12.35 -1.74
C LYS A 87 7.21 12.42 -2.88
N TRP A 88 6.34 13.42 -2.88
CA TRP A 88 5.33 13.59 -3.92
C TRP A 88 5.97 13.57 -5.33
N GLY A 89 5.38 12.77 -6.23
CA GLY A 89 5.88 12.56 -7.59
C GLY A 89 7.03 11.55 -7.73
N SER A 90 7.69 11.14 -6.64
CA SER A 90 8.75 10.13 -6.68
C SER A 90 8.19 8.71 -6.65
N THR A 91 8.83 7.78 -7.36
CA THR A 91 8.59 6.33 -7.24
C THR A 91 9.71 5.61 -6.48
N THR A 92 10.73 6.34 -6.04
CA THR A 92 11.77 5.85 -5.12
C THR A 92 11.38 6.20 -3.68
N PRO A 93 11.26 5.21 -2.78
CA PRO A 93 10.91 5.46 -1.38
C PRO A 93 12.02 6.22 -0.67
N SER A 94 11.64 7.20 0.14
CA SER A 94 12.52 7.89 1.10
C SER A 94 12.63 7.15 2.43
N LEU A 95 11.62 6.34 2.76
CA LEU A 95 11.60 5.41 3.88
C LEU A 95 11.04 4.07 3.38
N TRP A 96 11.63 2.97 3.82
CA TRP A 96 11.10 1.64 3.62
C TRP A 96 11.36 0.79 4.85
N MET A 97 10.29 0.32 5.49
CA MET A 97 10.33 -0.61 6.61
C MET A 97 9.56 -1.87 6.26
N LYS A 98 10.15 -3.02 6.56
CA LYS A 98 9.52 -4.33 6.44
C LYS A 98 9.33 -4.90 7.84
N PHE A 99 8.11 -5.34 8.14
CA PHE A 99 7.75 -5.93 9.41
C PHE A 99 7.90 -7.45 9.32
N GLU A 100 8.49 -8.07 10.34
CA GLU A 100 8.61 -9.52 10.44
C GLU A 100 7.98 -10.00 11.75
N GLY A 101 7.37 -11.18 11.76
CA GLY A 101 6.77 -11.77 12.96
C GLY A 101 5.48 -11.10 13.46
N THR A 102 4.92 -10.12 12.74
CA THR A 102 3.70 -9.40 13.15
C THR A 102 2.39 -10.10 12.75
N GLY A 103 2.45 -11.09 11.87
CA GLY A 103 1.26 -11.65 11.24
C GLY A 103 0.60 -10.65 10.28
N ILE A 104 -0.71 -10.79 10.05
CA ILE A 104 -1.48 -9.98 9.11
C ILE A 104 -1.64 -8.55 9.65
N GLY A 105 -1.27 -7.56 8.84
CA GLY A 105 -1.53 -6.15 9.15
C GLY A 105 -2.95 -5.71 8.79
N TYR A 106 -3.37 -4.56 9.34
CA TYR A 106 -4.59 -3.88 8.93
C TYR A 106 -4.25 -2.55 8.23
N GLN A 107 -3.82 -1.56 9.00
CA GLN A 107 -3.38 -0.24 8.53
C GLN A 107 -2.20 0.23 9.38
N ALA A 108 -1.39 1.14 8.83
CA ALA A 108 -0.33 1.84 9.57
C ALA A 108 -0.25 3.28 9.07
N MET A 109 -0.14 4.22 10.01
CA MET A 109 -0.13 5.66 9.76
C MET A 109 0.96 6.31 10.63
N PRO A 110 1.70 7.31 10.12
CA PRO A 110 2.60 8.09 10.97
C PRO A 110 1.79 8.91 11.99
N LEU A 111 2.25 8.92 13.23
CA LEU A 111 1.69 9.76 14.31
C LEU A 111 2.55 11.01 14.49
N SER A 112 1.91 12.18 14.64
CA SER A 112 2.57 13.39 15.12
C SER A 112 2.42 13.47 16.63
N LEU A 113 3.54 13.43 17.36
CA LEU A 113 3.53 13.57 18.82
C LEU A 113 3.07 14.97 19.25
N GLU A 114 3.45 16.00 18.50
CA GLU A 114 2.97 17.37 18.73
C GLU A 114 1.45 17.42 18.66
N LYS A 115 0.84 16.91 17.58
CA LYS A 115 -0.64 16.87 17.49
C LYS A 115 -1.29 15.99 18.55
N ALA A 116 -0.62 14.93 19.00
CA ALA A 116 -1.15 14.01 20.00
C ALA A 116 -1.16 14.59 21.42
N PHE A 117 -0.24 15.52 21.73
CA PHE A 117 0.01 16.01 23.09
C PHE A 117 0.02 17.53 23.24
N ASP A 118 -0.21 18.31 22.18
CA ASP A 118 -0.34 19.76 22.32
C ASP A 118 -1.65 20.10 23.04
N HIS A 119 -1.51 20.57 24.28
CA HIS A 119 -2.62 20.96 25.17
C HIS A 119 -2.99 22.45 25.04
N LYS A 120 -2.61 23.11 23.94
CA LYS A 120 -2.96 24.50 23.68
C LYS A 120 -4.44 24.70 23.34
#